data_AF-A0A7W7KQC0-F1
#
_entry.id   AF-A0A7W7KQC0-F1
#
_cell.length_a   1.000
_cell.length_b   1.000
_cell.length_c   1.000
_cell.angle_alpha   90.00
_cell.angle_beta   90.00
_cell.angle_gamma   90.00
#
_symmetry.space_group_name_H-M   'P 1'
#
loop_
_entity.id
_entity.type
_entity.pdbx_description
1 polymer ?
#
loop_
_entity_poly.entity_id
_entity_poly.type
_entity_poly.pdbx_seq_one_letter_code
_entity_poly.pdbx_strand_id
1 'polypeptide(L)'
;MRALAEFVMRGRMQATLVVVAAAVLQPLFWLGAAAGSLVLLRRGPRDAFGILAWALLPALAWWYLGDPSVSLVLVGSAVLAQVLRSKVSWNQVMLASVVLGAVFVLLLSTVSAGLVAGLADAFGKALPQVLAEAKLSPEQMAALQAEMVPTITGLMAASLQTISLLCLMLARYWQAVLFNPEGFGREFRALRLSPGTAGALLVGVVALPFAGPAATMLAPLCMIPLLFAGIALGHGLVALKKLPGFWLAPLYLLVFVLGNVICLVAVVDSLFDFRGRLAKRQKAANGEG
;
A
#
# COMPACT_ATOMS: atom_id res chain seq x y z
N MET A 1 4.67 -20.54 -7.81
CA MET A 1 4.18 -19.41 -8.64
C MET A 1 4.54 -19.51 -10.14
N ARG A 2 5.62 -20.20 -10.55
CA ARG A 2 6.01 -20.33 -11.98
C ARG A 2 4.89 -20.89 -12.88
N ALA A 3 4.19 -21.94 -12.44
CA ALA A 3 3.11 -22.57 -13.22
C ALA A 3 1.96 -21.61 -13.60
N LEU A 4 1.56 -20.72 -12.67
CA LEU A 4 0.53 -19.71 -12.95
C LEU A 4 1.01 -18.71 -14.01
N ALA A 5 2.24 -18.23 -13.88
CA ALA A 5 2.84 -17.33 -14.86
C ALA A 5 2.93 -17.99 -16.25
N GLU A 6 3.35 -19.25 -16.32
CA GLU A 6 3.36 -20.02 -17.57
C GLU A 6 1.95 -20.14 -18.16
N PHE A 7 0.95 -20.47 -17.34
CA PHE A 7 -0.44 -20.58 -17.79
C PHE A 7 -0.98 -19.28 -18.38
N VAL A 8 -0.79 -18.15 -17.68
CA VAL A 8 -1.15 -16.80 -18.18
C VAL A 8 -0.47 -16.53 -19.53
N MET A 9 0.78 -16.97 -19.70
CA MET A 9 1.55 -16.75 -20.92
C MET A 9 1.25 -17.75 -22.04
N ARG A 10 0.44 -18.81 -21.84
CA ARG A 10 0.10 -19.79 -22.90
C ARG A 10 -0.75 -19.20 -24.03
N GLY A 11 -1.57 -18.20 -23.75
CA GLY A 11 -2.44 -17.60 -24.77
C GLY A 11 -3.32 -16.48 -24.24
N ARG A 12 -4.04 -15.79 -25.14
CA ARG A 12 -4.92 -14.67 -24.78
C ARG A 12 -6.12 -15.12 -23.94
N MET A 13 -6.69 -16.29 -24.25
CA MET A 13 -7.82 -16.85 -23.50
C MET A 13 -7.41 -17.13 -22.05
N GLN A 14 -6.30 -17.84 -21.84
CA GLN A 14 -5.80 -18.21 -20.51
C GLN A 14 -5.51 -16.97 -19.66
N ALA A 15 -4.89 -15.94 -20.24
CA ALA A 15 -4.70 -14.67 -19.57
C ALA A 15 -6.04 -14.02 -19.20
N THR A 16 -6.99 -13.94 -20.14
CA THR A 16 -8.32 -13.36 -19.90
C THR A 16 -9.05 -14.08 -18.78
N LEU A 17 -9.06 -15.42 -18.80
CA LEU A 17 -9.69 -16.25 -17.77
C LEU A 17 -9.12 -15.93 -16.38
N VAL A 18 -7.79 -15.89 -16.24
CA VAL A 18 -7.15 -15.60 -14.95
C VAL A 18 -7.47 -14.20 -14.47
N VAL A 19 -7.32 -13.18 -15.32
CA VAL A 19 -7.51 -11.77 -14.90
C VAL A 19 -8.99 -11.50 -14.58
N VAL A 20 -9.92 -12.01 -15.38
CA VAL A 20 -11.37 -11.85 -15.14
C VAL A 20 -11.82 -12.63 -13.91
N ALA A 21 -11.44 -13.90 -13.76
CA ALA A 21 -11.81 -14.69 -12.59
C ALA A 21 -11.26 -14.07 -11.30
N ALA A 22 -10.02 -13.57 -11.34
CA ALA A 22 -9.43 -12.84 -10.21
C ALA A 22 -10.14 -11.51 -9.92
N ALA A 23 -10.64 -10.81 -10.93
CA ALA A 23 -11.40 -9.58 -10.74
C ALA A 23 -12.82 -9.84 -10.18
N VAL A 24 -13.43 -10.97 -10.52
CA VAL A 24 -14.70 -11.43 -9.91
C VAL A 24 -14.47 -11.84 -8.45
N LEU A 25 -13.39 -12.58 -8.18
CA LEU A 25 -13.04 -13.06 -6.84
C LEU A 25 -12.18 -12.03 -6.10
N GLN A 26 -12.83 -11.10 -5.40
CA GLN A 26 -12.18 -9.96 -4.74
C GLN A 26 -10.91 -10.32 -3.93
N PRO A 27 -10.82 -11.41 -3.13
CA PRO A 27 -9.56 -11.75 -2.43
C PRO A 27 -8.35 -12.01 -3.35
N LEU A 28 -8.59 -12.28 -4.63
CA LEU A 28 -7.59 -12.63 -5.64
C LEU A 28 -7.33 -11.52 -6.65
N PHE A 29 -7.96 -10.34 -6.55
CA PHE A 29 -7.85 -9.29 -7.59
C PHE A 29 -6.40 -8.89 -7.89
N TRP A 30 -5.53 -8.93 -6.88
CA TRP A 30 -4.11 -8.59 -7.00
C TRP A 30 -3.35 -9.57 -7.91
N LEU A 31 -3.74 -10.85 -7.95
CA LEU A 31 -3.20 -11.82 -8.92
C LEU A 31 -3.63 -11.47 -10.33
N GLY A 32 -4.88 -11.03 -10.51
CA GLY A 32 -5.40 -10.56 -11.79
C GLY A 32 -4.63 -9.34 -12.29
N ALA A 33 -4.44 -8.33 -11.44
CA ALA A 33 -3.65 -7.14 -11.75
C ALA A 33 -2.20 -7.50 -12.12
N ALA A 34 -1.54 -8.37 -11.36
CA ALA A 34 -0.21 -8.86 -11.68
C ALA A 34 -0.16 -9.64 -13.01
N ALA A 35 -1.15 -10.47 -13.30
CA ALA A 35 -1.22 -11.23 -14.55
C ALA A 35 -1.44 -10.30 -15.75
N GLY A 36 -2.33 -9.30 -15.63
CA GLY A 36 -2.53 -8.28 -16.64
C GLY A 36 -1.25 -7.45 -16.90
N SER A 37 -0.58 -7.00 -15.83
CA SER A 37 0.70 -6.30 -15.93
C SER A 37 1.81 -7.18 -16.52
N LEU A 38 1.83 -8.49 -16.26
CA LEU A 38 2.78 -9.43 -16.88
C LEU A 38 2.60 -9.47 -18.40
N VAL A 39 1.35 -9.58 -18.85
CA VAL A 39 1.04 -9.55 -20.30
C VAL A 39 1.48 -8.22 -20.91
N LEU A 40 1.20 -7.09 -20.24
CA LEU A 40 1.63 -5.77 -20.69
C LEU A 40 3.15 -5.66 -20.79
N LEU A 41 3.88 -6.09 -19.76
CA LEU A 41 5.35 -6.06 -19.75
C LEU A 41 5.96 -6.92 -20.84
N ARG A 42 5.37 -8.08 -21.15
CA ARG A 42 5.95 -9.04 -22.12
C ARG A 42 5.49 -8.81 -23.55
N ARG A 43 4.19 -8.65 -23.77
CA ARG A 43 3.56 -8.55 -25.10
C ARG A 43 3.24 -7.11 -25.51
N GLY A 44 3.28 -6.17 -24.57
CA GLY A 44 3.01 -4.75 -24.82
C GLY A 44 1.54 -4.37 -24.61
N PRO A 45 1.23 -3.06 -24.67
CA PRO A 45 -0.09 -2.53 -24.32
C PRO A 45 -1.19 -2.97 -25.29
N ARG A 46 -0.89 -3.13 -26.59
CA ARG A 46 -1.87 -3.57 -27.60
C ARG A 46 -2.46 -4.94 -27.27
N ASP A 47 -1.59 -5.87 -26.88
CA ASP A 47 -2.02 -7.24 -26.53
C ASP A 47 -2.68 -7.31 -25.16
N ALA A 48 -2.26 -6.47 -24.21
CA ALA A 48 -2.82 -6.43 -22.86
C ALA A 48 -4.19 -5.73 -22.81
N PHE A 49 -4.44 -4.74 -23.67
CA PHE A 49 -5.64 -3.90 -23.61
C PHE A 49 -6.93 -4.72 -23.60
N GLY A 50 -7.08 -5.67 -24.52
CA GLY A 50 -8.29 -6.51 -24.58
C GLY A 50 -8.49 -7.37 -23.33
N ILE A 51 -7.40 -7.88 -22.73
CA ILE A 51 -7.47 -8.69 -21.50
C ILE A 51 -7.88 -7.82 -20.31
N LEU A 52 -7.26 -6.64 -20.18
CA LEU A 52 -7.56 -5.69 -19.12
C LEU A 52 -8.98 -5.13 -19.25
N ALA A 53 -9.46 -4.88 -20.47
CA ALA A 53 -10.82 -4.41 -20.72
C ALA A 53 -11.87 -5.41 -20.23
N TRP A 54 -11.67 -6.71 -20.49
CA TRP A 54 -12.57 -7.76 -19.97
C TRP A 54 -12.56 -7.84 -18.44
N ALA A 55 -11.40 -7.71 -17.81
CA ALA A 55 -11.29 -7.72 -16.36
C ALA A 55 -11.82 -6.44 -15.70
N LEU A 56 -11.84 -5.33 -16.43
CA LEU A 56 -12.40 -4.07 -15.95
C LEU A 56 -13.93 -4.15 -15.79
N LEU A 57 -14.63 -5.01 -16.54
CA LEU A 57 -16.08 -5.17 -16.42
C LEU A 57 -16.53 -5.60 -15.00
N PRO A 58 -16.07 -6.74 -14.44
CA PRO A 58 -16.40 -7.09 -13.06
C PRO A 58 -15.80 -6.12 -12.05
N ALA A 59 -14.64 -5.52 -12.35
CA ALA A 59 -14.03 -4.51 -11.48
C ALA A 59 -14.89 -3.24 -11.33
N LEU A 60 -15.53 -2.79 -12.42
CA LEU A 60 -16.46 -1.67 -12.41
C LEU A 60 -17.79 -2.04 -11.77
N ALA A 61 -18.22 -3.31 -11.86
CA ALA A 61 -19.38 -3.78 -11.12
C ALA A 61 -19.15 -3.68 -9.59
N TRP A 62 -17.96 -4.06 -9.09
CA TRP A 62 -17.60 -3.84 -7.69
C TRP A 62 -17.56 -2.36 -7.32
N TRP A 63 -17.03 -1.51 -8.20
CA TRP A 63 -17.03 -0.07 -7.97
C TRP A 63 -18.45 0.49 -7.87
N TYR A 64 -19.36 0.06 -8.75
CA TYR A 64 -20.77 0.43 -8.65
C TYR A 64 -21.40 -0.01 -7.32
N LEU A 65 -20.97 -1.14 -6.77
CA LEU A 65 -21.38 -1.61 -5.44
C LEU A 65 -20.64 -0.92 -4.26
N GLY A 66 -19.80 0.07 -4.55
CA GLY A 66 -19.12 0.89 -3.55
C GLY A 66 -17.67 0.54 -3.27
N ASP A 67 -17.08 -0.47 -3.93
CA ASP A 67 -15.66 -0.82 -3.77
C ASP A 67 -14.84 -0.54 -5.05
N PRO A 68 -14.07 0.58 -5.11
CA PRO A 68 -13.24 0.91 -6.26
C PRO A 68 -11.94 0.10 -6.36
N SER A 69 -11.58 -0.67 -5.32
CA SER A 69 -10.22 -1.19 -5.13
C SER A 69 -9.74 -2.07 -6.29
N VAL A 70 -10.60 -2.95 -6.78
CA VAL A 70 -10.29 -3.86 -7.90
C VAL A 70 -9.94 -3.06 -9.16
N SER A 71 -10.76 -2.05 -9.50
CA SER A 71 -10.57 -1.20 -10.68
C SER A 71 -9.30 -0.36 -10.57
N LEU A 72 -9.11 0.30 -9.42
CA LEU A 72 -7.98 1.19 -9.19
C LEU A 72 -6.65 0.43 -9.20
N VAL A 73 -6.58 -0.75 -8.58
CA VAL A 73 -5.36 -1.57 -8.61
C VAL A 73 -5.11 -2.14 -10.00
N LEU A 74 -6.13 -2.67 -10.68
CA LEU A 74 -5.97 -3.22 -12.03
C LEU A 74 -5.40 -2.17 -13.00
N VAL A 75 -6.00 -0.98 -13.03
CA VAL A 75 -5.57 0.12 -13.90
C VAL A 75 -4.24 0.70 -13.41
N GLY A 76 -4.08 0.91 -12.10
CA GLY A 76 -2.86 1.45 -11.50
C GLY A 76 -1.62 0.59 -11.78
N SER A 77 -1.73 -0.72 -11.58
CA SER A 77 -0.66 -1.67 -11.92
C SER A 77 -0.35 -1.71 -13.41
N ALA A 78 -1.36 -1.56 -14.29
CA ALA A 78 -1.14 -1.49 -15.73
C ALA A 78 -0.42 -0.20 -16.14
N VAL A 79 -0.80 0.95 -15.58
CA VAL A 79 -0.12 2.23 -15.80
C VAL A 79 1.34 2.16 -15.35
N LEU A 80 1.61 1.66 -14.13
CA LEU A 80 2.98 1.51 -13.64
C LEU A 80 3.78 0.49 -14.46
N ALA A 81 3.14 -0.58 -14.95
CA ALA A 81 3.78 -1.53 -15.86
C ALA A 81 4.19 -0.87 -17.18
N GLN A 82 3.36 0.04 -17.71
CA GLN A 82 3.69 0.81 -18.90
C GLN A 82 4.85 1.79 -18.66
N VAL A 83 4.92 2.42 -17.49
CA VAL A 83 6.07 3.24 -17.08
C VAL A 83 7.35 2.40 -17.01
N LEU A 84 7.29 1.24 -16.36
CA LEU A 84 8.44 0.33 -16.26
C LEU A 84 8.90 -0.14 -17.64
N ARG A 85 7.96 -0.53 -18.52
CA ARG A 85 8.26 -1.00 -19.88
C ARG A 85 8.94 0.08 -20.74
N SER A 86 8.51 1.33 -20.62
CA SER A 86 9.01 2.43 -21.46
C SER A 86 10.33 3.03 -20.98
N LYS A 87 10.58 3.07 -19.67
CA LYS A 87 11.76 3.72 -19.08
C LYS A 87 12.80 2.75 -18.54
N VAL A 88 12.43 1.50 -18.27
CA VAL A 88 13.28 0.47 -17.64
C VAL A 88 13.94 0.99 -16.35
N SER A 89 13.19 1.76 -15.55
CA SER A 89 13.70 2.42 -14.34
C SER A 89 12.69 2.35 -13.20
N TRP A 90 13.09 1.69 -12.12
CA TRP A 90 12.28 1.64 -10.90
C TRP A 90 12.16 2.99 -10.19
N ASN A 91 13.14 3.89 -10.33
CA ASN A 91 13.03 5.26 -9.81
C ASN A 91 11.86 6.01 -10.45
N GLN A 92 11.68 5.87 -11.78
CA GLN A 92 10.56 6.47 -12.50
C GLN A 92 9.23 5.83 -12.10
N VAL A 93 9.19 4.51 -11.88
CA VAL A 93 8.01 3.82 -11.35
C VAL A 93 7.63 4.35 -9.97
N MET A 94 8.60 4.54 -9.07
CA MET A 94 8.35 5.09 -7.74
C MET A 94 7.76 6.50 -7.81
N LEU A 95 8.31 7.38 -8.64
CA LEU A 95 7.76 8.72 -8.84
C LEU A 95 6.36 8.70 -9.48
N ALA A 96 6.17 7.89 -10.52
CA ALA A 96 4.88 7.72 -11.16
C ALA A 96 3.84 7.15 -10.17
N SER A 97 4.24 6.33 -9.21
CA SER A 97 3.34 5.80 -8.18
C SER A 97 2.81 6.88 -7.24
N VAL A 98 3.58 7.93 -6.96
CA VAL A 98 3.11 9.07 -6.15
C VAL A 98 2.04 9.85 -6.91
N VAL A 99 2.26 10.10 -8.20
CA VAL A 99 1.26 10.75 -9.06
C VAL A 99 -0.01 9.90 -9.16
N LEU A 100 0.15 8.58 -9.33
CA LEU A 100 -0.98 7.66 -9.33
C LEU A 100 -1.72 7.65 -7.99
N GLY A 101 -1.00 7.70 -6.87
CA GLY A 101 -1.58 7.83 -5.54
C GLY A 101 -2.41 9.10 -5.38
N ALA A 102 -1.94 10.22 -5.94
CA ALA A 102 -2.69 11.48 -5.93
C ALA A 102 -3.97 11.39 -6.78
N VAL A 103 -3.93 10.66 -7.90
CA VAL A 103 -5.14 10.34 -8.68
C VAL A 103 -6.11 9.48 -7.87
N PHE A 104 -5.61 8.51 -7.08
CA PHE A 104 -6.46 7.73 -6.17
C PHE A 104 -7.08 8.60 -5.09
N VAL A 105 -6.34 9.52 -4.47
CA VAL A 105 -6.91 10.51 -3.53
C VAL A 105 -8.04 11.28 -4.20
N LEU A 106 -7.81 11.81 -5.42
CA LEU A 106 -8.85 12.54 -6.14
C LEU A 106 -10.12 11.69 -6.38
N LEU A 107 -9.96 10.45 -6.85
CA LEU A 107 -11.10 9.56 -7.13
C LEU A 107 -11.83 9.13 -5.86
N LEU A 108 -11.11 8.91 -4.76
CA LEU A 108 -11.70 8.58 -3.47
C LEU A 108 -12.45 9.78 -2.87
N SER A 109 -11.90 10.99 -2.98
CA SER A 109 -12.53 12.22 -2.47
C SER A 109 -13.72 12.69 -3.28
N THR A 110 -13.86 12.27 -4.54
CA THR A 110 -14.91 12.76 -5.45
C THR A 110 -15.91 11.68 -5.84
N VAL A 111 -15.44 10.61 -6.50
CA VAL A 111 -16.29 9.55 -7.04
C VAL A 111 -16.70 8.57 -5.95
N SER A 112 -15.81 8.28 -5.01
CA SER A 112 -16.04 7.29 -3.93
C SER A 112 -16.12 7.94 -2.54
N ALA A 113 -16.53 9.21 -2.47
CA ALA A 113 -16.59 9.96 -1.22
C ALA A 113 -17.50 9.30 -0.17
N GLY A 114 -18.58 8.66 -0.62
CA GLY A 114 -19.49 7.91 0.26
C GLY A 114 -18.82 6.72 0.95
N LEU A 115 -17.90 6.01 0.28
CA LEU A 115 -17.12 4.93 0.90
C LEU A 115 -16.25 5.46 2.03
N VAL A 116 -15.51 6.54 1.75
CA VAL A 116 -14.62 7.18 2.74
C VAL A 116 -15.43 7.72 3.92
N ALA A 117 -16.54 8.41 3.66
CA ALA A 117 -17.41 8.95 4.70
C ALA A 117 -18.01 7.84 5.58
N GLY A 118 -18.46 6.73 4.98
CA GLY A 118 -18.97 5.57 5.72
C GLY A 118 -17.92 4.93 6.61
N LEU A 119 -16.67 4.81 6.14
CA LEU A 119 -15.55 4.33 6.96
C LEU A 119 -15.23 5.32 8.09
N ALA A 120 -15.18 6.63 7.80
CA ALA A 120 -14.92 7.65 8.80
C ALA A 120 -15.98 7.66 9.90
N ASP A 121 -17.27 7.52 9.55
CA ASP A 121 -18.37 7.40 10.51
C ASP A 121 -18.25 6.13 11.36
N ALA A 122 -17.93 4.98 10.75
CA ALA A 122 -17.73 3.73 11.46
C ALA A 122 -16.58 3.82 12.48
N PHE A 123 -15.44 4.40 12.08
CA PHE A 123 -14.34 4.67 12.99
C PHE A 123 -14.71 5.71 14.05
N GLY A 124 -15.45 6.76 13.67
CA GLY A 124 -15.88 7.85 14.57
C GLY A 124 -16.78 7.34 15.70
N LYS A 125 -17.62 6.34 15.42
CA LYS A 125 -18.45 5.65 16.42
C LYS A 125 -17.63 4.80 17.40
N ALA A 126 -16.53 4.21 16.94
CA ALA A 126 -15.62 3.44 17.80
C ALA A 126 -14.68 4.34 18.62
N LEU A 127 -14.43 5.57 18.17
CA LEU A 127 -13.43 6.46 18.73
C LEU A 127 -13.62 6.80 20.23
N PRO A 128 -14.84 7.09 20.74
CA PRO A 128 -15.05 7.37 22.16
C PRO A 128 -14.71 6.18 23.05
N GLN A 129 -14.89 4.94 22.56
CA GLN A 129 -14.55 3.73 23.31
C GLN A 129 -13.04 3.52 23.39
N VAL A 130 -12.32 3.87 22.31
CA VAL A 130 -10.85 3.77 22.24
C VAL A 130 -10.18 4.87 23.07
N LEU A 131 -10.76 6.07 23.08
CA LEU A 131 -10.19 7.27 23.72
C LEU A 131 -10.85 7.63 25.05
N ALA A 132 -11.65 6.74 25.64
CA ALA A 132 -12.33 6.97 26.92
C ALA A 132 -11.35 7.37 28.03
N GLU A 133 -10.11 6.84 27.99
CA GLU A 133 -9.05 7.13 28.96
C GLU A 133 -8.24 8.40 28.62
N ALA A 134 -8.32 8.90 27.39
CA ALA A 134 -7.50 10.01 26.90
C ALA A 134 -7.94 11.41 27.37
N LYS A 135 -9.13 11.52 28.01
CA LYS A 135 -9.70 12.77 28.56
C LYS A 135 -9.59 13.98 27.61
N LEU A 136 -9.87 13.79 26.33
CA LEU A 136 -9.82 14.87 25.35
C LEU A 136 -10.93 15.89 25.61
N SER A 137 -10.62 17.18 25.40
CA SER A 137 -11.65 18.22 25.41
C SER A 137 -12.61 18.04 24.22
N PRO A 138 -13.84 18.59 24.30
CA PRO A 138 -14.78 18.57 23.17
C PRO A 138 -14.18 19.15 21.87
N GLU A 139 -13.37 20.20 21.98
CA GLU A 139 -12.70 20.84 20.85
C GLU A 139 -11.64 19.93 20.23
N GLN A 140 -10.85 19.23 21.05
CA GLN A 140 -9.86 18.26 20.58
C GLN A 140 -10.52 17.07 19.89
N MET A 141 -11.66 16.61 20.42
CA MET A 141 -12.45 15.54 19.80
C MET A 141 -13.00 15.97 18.43
N ALA A 142 -13.55 17.19 18.33
CA ALA A 142 -14.05 17.74 17.08
C ALA A 142 -12.93 17.92 16.03
N ALA A 143 -11.77 18.40 16.44
CA ALA A 143 -10.60 18.51 15.56
C ALA A 143 -10.13 17.14 15.06
N LEU A 144 -10.09 16.12 15.93
CA LEU A 144 -9.73 14.76 15.54
C LEU A 144 -10.73 14.17 14.54
N GLN A 145 -12.03 14.37 14.76
CA GLN A 145 -13.08 13.93 13.84
C GLN A 145 -12.98 14.61 12.46
N ALA A 146 -12.65 15.90 12.43
CA ALA A 146 -12.46 16.65 11.18
C ALA A 146 -11.32 16.09 10.32
N GLU A 147 -10.27 15.55 10.93
CA GLU A 147 -9.12 14.96 10.24
C GLU A 147 -9.32 13.50 9.82
N MET A 148 -10.40 12.83 10.24
CA MET A 148 -10.62 11.41 9.93
C MET A 148 -10.80 11.14 8.45
N VAL A 149 -11.68 11.90 7.78
CA VAL A 149 -11.95 11.73 6.34
C VAL A 149 -10.66 11.93 5.51
N PRO A 150 -9.89 13.01 5.68
CA PRO A 150 -8.58 13.17 5.05
C PRO A 150 -7.61 12.03 5.34
N THR A 151 -7.47 11.66 6.61
CA THR A 151 -6.52 10.61 7.03
C THR A 151 -6.87 9.27 6.39
N ILE A 152 -8.14 8.87 6.45
CA ILE A 152 -8.62 7.62 5.83
C ILE A 152 -8.41 7.66 4.32
N THR A 153 -8.74 8.77 3.66
CA THR A 153 -8.53 8.93 2.21
C THR A 153 -7.06 8.72 1.84
N GLY A 154 -6.15 9.40 2.53
CA GLY A 154 -4.71 9.30 2.27
C GLY A 154 -4.16 7.90 2.51
N LEU A 155 -4.58 7.25 3.59
CA LEU A 155 -4.16 5.88 3.91
C LEU A 155 -4.72 4.85 2.92
N MET A 156 -5.98 4.99 2.49
CA MET A 156 -6.57 4.14 1.47
C MET A 156 -5.85 4.31 0.14
N ALA A 157 -5.61 5.56 -0.30
CA ALA A 157 -4.87 5.84 -1.53
C ALA A 157 -3.44 5.26 -1.49
N ALA A 158 -2.74 5.41 -0.36
CA ALA A 158 -1.40 4.84 -0.18
C ALA A 158 -1.41 3.30 -0.16
N SER A 159 -2.46 2.69 0.38
CA SER A 159 -2.65 1.23 0.34
C SER A 159 -2.88 0.74 -1.09
N LEU A 160 -3.75 1.40 -1.86
CA LEU A 160 -3.98 1.10 -3.28
C LEU A 160 -2.71 1.32 -4.11
N GLN A 161 -1.94 2.39 -3.85
CA GLN A 161 -0.63 2.64 -4.46
C GLN A 161 0.35 1.50 -4.16
N THR A 162 0.43 1.07 -2.90
CA THR A 162 1.29 -0.02 -2.44
C THR A 162 0.92 -1.33 -3.10
N ILE A 163 -0.36 -1.71 -3.09
CA ILE A 163 -0.85 -2.93 -3.73
C ILE A 163 -0.57 -2.88 -5.25
N SER A 164 -0.75 -1.72 -5.88
CA SER A 164 -0.46 -1.55 -7.31
C SER A 164 1.02 -1.79 -7.63
N LEU A 165 1.92 -1.27 -6.80
CA LEU A 165 3.37 -1.51 -6.89
C LEU A 165 3.71 -2.99 -6.66
N LEU A 166 3.12 -3.63 -5.65
CA LEU A 166 3.34 -5.04 -5.35
C LEU A 166 2.87 -5.94 -6.51
N CYS A 167 1.73 -5.65 -7.12
CA CYS A 167 1.24 -6.36 -8.30
C CYS A 167 2.19 -6.19 -9.49
N LEU A 168 2.73 -4.99 -9.72
CA LEU A 168 3.76 -4.76 -10.74
C LEU A 168 5.06 -5.52 -10.42
N MET A 169 5.53 -5.49 -9.18
CA MET A 169 6.72 -6.24 -8.75
C MET A 169 6.53 -7.73 -8.94
N LEU A 170 5.35 -8.26 -8.63
CA LEU A 170 5.00 -9.64 -8.88
C LEU A 170 4.99 -9.97 -10.38
N ALA A 171 4.41 -9.11 -11.20
CA ALA A 171 4.43 -9.24 -12.65
C ALA A 171 5.87 -9.26 -13.20
N ARG A 172 6.73 -8.36 -12.72
CA ARG A 172 8.15 -8.31 -13.12
C ARG A 172 8.92 -9.54 -12.60
N TYR A 173 8.63 -10.01 -11.39
CA TYR A 173 9.18 -11.26 -10.86
C TYR A 173 8.80 -12.46 -11.73
N TRP A 174 7.52 -12.62 -12.09
CA TRP A 174 7.07 -13.66 -13.01
C TRP A 174 7.75 -13.55 -14.38
N GLN A 175 7.88 -12.34 -14.92
CA GLN A 175 8.60 -12.11 -16.17
C GLN A 175 10.08 -12.51 -16.05
N ALA A 176 10.73 -12.24 -14.92
CA ALA A 176 12.11 -12.65 -14.67
C ALA A 176 12.24 -14.18 -14.58
N VAL A 177 11.37 -14.85 -13.82
CA VAL A 177 11.39 -16.31 -13.69
C VAL A 177 11.25 -17.02 -15.05
N LEU A 178 10.43 -16.48 -15.96
CA LEU A 178 10.16 -17.12 -17.26
C LEU A 178 11.15 -16.73 -18.36
N PHE A 179 11.65 -15.49 -18.36
CA PHE A 179 12.33 -14.93 -19.53
C PHE A 179 13.67 -14.25 -19.22
N ASN A 180 13.97 -13.95 -17.95
CA ASN A 180 15.22 -13.30 -17.54
C ASN A 180 15.55 -13.65 -16.08
N PRO A 181 16.05 -14.88 -15.81
CA PRO A 181 16.29 -15.35 -14.46
C PRO A 181 17.09 -14.35 -13.64
N GLU A 182 16.65 -14.14 -12.39
CA GLU A 182 17.21 -13.19 -11.42
C GLU A 182 17.16 -11.70 -11.80
N GLY A 183 16.61 -11.35 -12.97
CA GLY A 183 16.54 -9.96 -13.45
C GLY A 183 15.85 -9.02 -12.46
N PHE A 184 14.68 -9.41 -11.95
CA PHE A 184 13.96 -8.61 -10.95
C PHE A 184 14.78 -8.37 -9.68
N GLY A 185 15.46 -9.41 -9.16
CA GLY A 185 16.26 -9.28 -7.94
C GLY A 185 17.41 -8.29 -8.11
N ARG A 186 18.10 -8.31 -9.26
CA ARG A 186 19.16 -7.33 -9.58
C ARG A 186 18.60 -5.92 -9.70
N GLU A 187 17.50 -5.75 -10.43
CA GLU A 187 16.84 -4.46 -10.62
C GLU A 187 16.35 -3.85 -9.31
N PHE A 188 15.70 -4.66 -8.46
CA PHE A 188 15.15 -4.20 -7.18
C PHE A 188 16.27 -3.76 -6.23
N ARG A 189 17.36 -4.51 -6.12
CA ARG A 189 18.52 -4.12 -5.30
C ARG A 189 19.25 -2.87 -5.84
N ALA A 190 19.12 -2.58 -7.13
CA ALA A 190 19.66 -1.38 -7.75
C ALA A 190 18.75 -0.14 -7.60
N LEU A 191 17.54 -0.30 -7.04
CA LEU A 191 16.64 0.81 -6.75
C LEU A 191 17.31 1.74 -5.73
N ARG A 192 17.68 2.94 -6.19
CA ARG A 192 18.28 3.99 -5.39
C ARG A 192 17.72 5.34 -5.80
N LEU A 193 16.94 5.95 -4.92
CA LEU A 193 16.45 7.31 -5.10
C LEU A 193 17.63 8.29 -5.05
N SER A 194 17.58 9.34 -5.87
CA SER A 194 18.55 10.43 -5.78
C SER A 194 18.38 11.16 -4.43
N PRO A 195 19.44 11.75 -3.85
CA PRO A 195 19.33 12.50 -2.60
C PRO A 195 18.27 13.62 -2.67
N GLY A 196 18.18 14.33 -3.80
CA GLY A 196 17.16 15.36 -4.01
C GLY A 196 15.74 14.78 -4.01
N THR A 197 15.54 13.65 -4.68
CA THR A 197 14.23 12.96 -4.68
C THR A 197 13.85 12.45 -3.30
N ALA A 198 14.77 11.79 -2.60
CA ALA A 198 14.53 11.28 -1.25
C ALA A 198 14.26 12.42 -0.26
N GLY A 199 15.03 13.51 -0.34
CA GLY A 199 14.83 14.71 0.46
C GLY A 199 13.46 15.36 0.21
N ALA A 200 13.06 15.53 -1.06
CA ALA A 200 11.75 16.07 -1.41
C ALA A 200 10.59 15.21 -0.90
N LEU A 201 10.70 13.88 -1.02
CA LEU A 201 9.70 12.95 -0.49
C LEU A 201 9.63 13.01 1.04
N LEU A 202 10.78 13.09 1.72
CA LEU A 202 10.83 13.21 3.17
C LEU A 202 10.22 14.52 3.66
N VAL A 203 10.52 15.64 2.98
CA VAL A 203 9.87 16.92 3.22
C VAL A 203 8.35 16.80 3.00
N GLY A 204 7.91 16.09 1.96
CA GLY A 204 6.49 15.79 1.75
C GLY A 204 5.85 15.07 2.94
N VAL A 205 6.49 14.00 3.44
CA VAL A 205 6.00 13.25 4.61
C VAL A 205 5.88 14.14 5.85
N VAL A 206 6.83 15.05 6.08
CA VAL A 206 6.87 15.88 7.29
C VAL A 206 6.01 17.14 7.16
N ALA A 207 6.03 17.84 6.03
CA ALA A 207 5.44 19.16 5.89
C ALA A 207 3.95 19.13 5.49
N LEU A 208 3.53 18.16 4.66
CA LEU A 208 2.15 18.08 4.18
C LEU A 208 1.09 17.95 5.30
N PRO A 209 1.33 17.21 6.40
CA PRO A 209 0.38 17.16 7.52
C PRO A 209 0.11 18.52 8.19
N PHE A 210 1.04 19.48 8.08
CA PHE A 210 0.90 20.81 8.67
C PHE A 210 0.34 21.84 7.69
N ALA A 211 0.13 21.47 6.42
CA ALA A 211 -0.36 22.35 5.37
C ALA A 211 -1.90 22.29 5.19
N GLY A 212 -2.59 21.58 6.08
CA GLY A 212 -4.05 21.47 6.14
C GLY A 212 -4.60 20.13 5.63
N PRO A 213 -5.92 19.91 5.72
CA PRO A 213 -6.54 18.59 5.49
C PRO A 213 -6.28 18.01 4.10
N ALA A 214 -6.41 18.82 3.04
CA ALA A 214 -6.20 18.36 1.66
C ALA A 214 -4.74 17.94 1.40
N ALA A 215 -3.78 18.65 1.99
CA ALA A 215 -2.36 18.30 1.89
C ALA A 215 -2.03 17.05 2.71
N THR A 216 -2.64 16.90 3.88
CA THR A 216 -2.46 15.75 4.78
C THR A 216 -2.74 14.42 4.08
N MET A 217 -3.76 14.37 3.20
CA MET A 217 -4.10 13.17 2.41
C MET A 217 -2.93 12.68 1.53
N LEU A 218 -2.02 13.58 1.13
CA LEU A 218 -0.92 13.28 0.22
C LEU A 218 0.35 12.79 0.94
N ALA A 219 0.49 13.08 2.24
CA ALA A 219 1.69 12.72 3.00
C ALA A 219 2.00 11.20 2.98
N PRO A 220 1.01 10.30 3.14
CA PRO A 220 1.24 8.86 3.07
C PRO A 220 1.79 8.39 1.72
N LEU A 221 1.45 9.07 0.62
CA LEU A 221 1.89 8.71 -0.74
C LEU A 221 3.39 8.88 -0.92
N CYS A 222 3.96 9.92 -0.29
CA CYS A 222 5.39 10.22 -0.30
C CYS A 222 6.21 9.18 0.48
N MET A 223 5.59 8.54 1.48
CA MET A 223 6.23 7.52 2.30
C MET A 223 6.47 6.22 1.51
N ILE A 224 5.59 5.87 0.58
CA ILE A 224 5.64 4.58 -0.13
C ILE A 224 6.95 4.40 -0.93
N PRO A 225 7.40 5.35 -1.79
CA PRO A 225 8.70 5.25 -2.43
C PRO A 225 9.89 5.11 -1.47
N LEU A 226 9.87 5.85 -0.35
CA LEU A 226 10.94 5.81 0.65
C LEU A 226 11.02 4.42 1.30
N LEU A 227 9.87 3.83 1.62
CA LEU A 227 9.78 2.49 2.17
C LEU A 227 10.36 1.44 1.21
N PHE A 228 9.94 1.46 -0.06
CA PHE A 228 10.46 0.51 -1.06
C PHE A 228 11.95 0.71 -1.34
N ALA A 229 12.44 1.95 -1.35
CA ALA A 229 13.87 2.25 -1.49
C ALA A 229 14.67 1.75 -0.26
N GLY A 230 14.12 1.88 0.96
CA GLY A 230 14.71 1.33 2.17
C GLY A 230 14.78 -0.19 2.17
N ILE A 231 13.72 -0.86 1.72
CA ILE A 231 13.69 -2.33 1.57
C ILE A 231 14.72 -2.77 0.51
N ALA A 232 14.75 -2.10 -0.64
CA ALA A 232 15.72 -2.34 -1.70
C ALA A 232 17.18 -2.18 -1.20
N LEU A 233 17.46 -1.15 -0.42
CA LEU A 233 18.76 -0.93 0.21
C LEU A 233 19.13 -2.10 1.13
N GLY A 234 18.22 -2.55 1.99
CA GLY A 234 18.46 -3.69 2.88
C GLY A 234 18.81 -4.97 2.11
N HIS A 235 18.04 -5.29 1.07
CA HIS A 235 18.34 -6.42 0.16
C HIS A 235 19.67 -6.23 -0.59
N GLY A 236 19.97 -5.00 -1.02
CA GLY A 236 21.23 -4.63 -1.67
C GLY A 236 22.43 -4.87 -0.76
N LEU A 237 22.36 -4.40 0.49
CA LEU A 237 23.42 -4.55 1.48
C LEU A 237 23.69 -6.02 1.85
N VAL A 238 22.63 -6.81 2.05
CA VAL A 238 22.76 -8.26 2.32
C VAL A 238 23.47 -8.96 1.15
N ALA A 239 23.08 -8.67 -0.09
CA ALA A 239 23.71 -9.25 -1.27
C ALA A 239 25.17 -8.81 -1.45
N LEU A 240 25.46 -7.51 -1.29
CA LEU A 240 26.81 -6.95 -1.43
C LEU A 240 27.78 -7.50 -0.39
N LYS A 241 27.32 -7.61 0.87
CA LYS A 241 28.12 -8.15 1.98
C LYS A 241 28.10 -9.68 2.05
N LYS A 242 27.45 -10.37 1.10
CA LYS A 242 27.26 -11.83 1.08
C LYS A 242 26.73 -12.38 2.41
N LEU A 243 25.86 -11.61 3.06
CA LEU A 243 25.29 -11.98 4.35
C LEU A 243 24.20 -13.05 4.16
N PRO A 244 24.02 -13.95 5.13
CA PRO A 244 22.92 -14.90 5.12
C PRO A 244 21.55 -14.18 5.19
N GLY A 245 20.53 -14.77 4.56
CA GLY A 245 19.22 -14.12 4.41
C GLY A 245 18.49 -13.76 5.72
N PHE A 246 18.87 -14.35 6.85
CA PHE A 246 18.28 -14.02 8.16
C PHE A 246 18.51 -12.56 8.56
N TRP A 247 19.52 -11.89 8.01
CA TRP A 247 19.76 -10.46 8.24
C TRP A 247 18.66 -9.53 7.68
N LEU A 248 17.73 -10.06 6.89
CA LEU A 248 16.51 -9.35 6.50
C LEU A 248 15.43 -9.39 7.58
N ALA A 249 15.52 -10.28 8.58
CA ALA A 249 14.51 -10.39 9.63
C ALA A 249 14.33 -9.09 10.44
N PRO A 250 15.40 -8.39 10.87
CA PRO A 250 15.25 -7.10 11.56
C PRO A 250 14.61 -6.03 10.68
N LEU A 251 14.91 -6.01 9.38
CA LEU A 251 14.31 -5.07 8.42
C LEU A 251 12.80 -5.30 8.31
N TYR A 252 12.37 -6.54 8.12
CA TYR A 252 10.94 -6.85 8.04
C TYR A 252 10.23 -6.69 9.38
N LEU A 253 10.89 -6.97 10.50
CA LEU A 253 10.38 -6.69 11.83
C LEU A 253 10.13 -5.19 12.00
N LEU A 254 11.07 -4.33 11.58
CA LEU A 254 10.91 -2.89 11.63
C LEU A 254 9.71 -2.41 10.78
N VAL A 255 9.58 -2.92 9.55
CA VAL A 255 8.44 -2.61 8.67
C VAL A 255 7.12 -3.07 9.32
N PHE A 256 7.09 -4.26 9.90
CA PHE A 256 5.93 -4.82 10.59
C PHE A 256 5.53 -3.98 11.81
N VAL A 257 6.51 -3.58 12.63
CA VAL A 257 6.32 -2.75 13.84
C VAL A 257 5.79 -1.36 13.48
N LEU A 258 6.38 -0.71 12.46
CA LEU A 258 5.93 0.60 11.99
C LEU A 258 4.48 0.59 11.50
N GLY A 259 4.00 -0.53 10.95
CA GLY A 259 2.62 -0.70 10.49
C GLY A 259 1.60 -1.05 11.59
N ASN A 260 2.05 -1.42 12.80
CA ASN A 260 1.19 -2.01 13.83
C ASN A 260 1.46 -1.45 15.24
N VAL A 261 1.88 -0.19 15.36
CA VAL A 261 2.26 0.43 16.64
C VAL A 261 1.16 0.26 17.71
N ILE A 262 -0.13 0.37 17.33
CA ILE A 262 -1.27 0.16 18.23
C ILE A 262 -1.37 -1.29 18.73
N CYS A 263 -1.23 -2.27 17.83
CA CYS A 263 -1.23 -3.69 18.20
C CYS A 263 -0.04 -4.02 19.11
N LEU A 264 1.12 -3.39 18.87
CA LEU A 264 2.29 -3.55 19.72
C LEU A 264 2.05 -2.98 21.12
N VAL A 265 1.44 -1.79 21.22
CA VAL A 265 1.04 -1.21 22.51
C VAL A 265 0.06 -2.12 23.24
N ALA A 266 -0.91 -2.71 22.55
CA ALA A 266 -1.85 -3.67 23.15
C ALA A 266 -1.16 -4.95 23.65
N VAL A 267 -0.19 -5.49 22.89
CA VAL A 267 0.60 -6.65 23.32
C VAL A 267 1.49 -6.30 24.50
N VAL A 268 2.13 -5.14 24.49
CA VAL A 268 2.96 -4.64 25.60
C VAL A 268 2.11 -4.42 26.86
N ASP A 269 0.90 -3.87 26.73
CA ASP A 269 -0.05 -3.78 27.86
C ASP A 269 -0.46 -5.16 28.37
N SER A 270 -0.78 -6.10 27.48
CA SER A 270 -1.12 -7.47 27.86
C SER A 270 0.03 -8.22 28.53
N LEU A 271 1.29 -7.96 28.16
CA LEU A 271 2.46 -8.65 28.71
C LEU A 271 2.91 -8.09 30.05
N PHE A 272 2.77 -6.78 30.26
CA PHE A 272 3.30 -6.10 31.44
C PHE A 272 2.22 -5.65 32.43
N ASP A 273 0.94 -5.75 32.05
CA ASP A 273 -0.24 -5.34 32.83
C ASP A 273 -0.05 -3.95 33.46
N PHE A 274 0.15 -2.94 32.62
CA PHE A 274 0.36 -1.57 33.11
C PHE A 274 -0.88 -1.05 33.83
N ARG A 275 -2.08 -1.40 33.34
CA ARG A 275 -3.37 -1.04 33.94
C ARG A 275 -3.56 -1.63 35.35
N GLY A 276 -3.29 -2.91 35.55
CA GLY A 276 -3.37 -3.55 36.87
C GLY A 276 -2.39 -2.95 37.88
N ARG A 277 -1.18 -2.58 37.44
CA ARG A 277 -0.18 -1.93 38.30
C ARG A 277 -0.57 -0.50 38.69
N LEU A 278 -1.13 0.29 37.77
CA LEU A 278 -1.61 1.65 38.07
C LEU A 278 -2.79 1.61 39.05
N ALA A 279 -3.76 0.71 38.83
CA ALA A 279 -4.92 0.54 39.71
C ALA A 279 -4.51 0.14 41.14
N LYS A 280 -3.49 -0.71 41.28
CA LYS A 280 -2.94 -1.11 42.58
C LYS A 280 -2.22 0.05 43.29
N ARG A 281 -1.51 0.90 42.57
CA ARG A 281 -0.88 2.12 43.11
C ARG A 281 -1.89 3.17 43.55
N GLN A 282 -2.96 3.40 42.79
CA GLN A 282 -4.04 4.32 43.18
C GLN A 282 -4.81 3.83 44.41
N LYS A 283 -5.07 2.52 44.53
CA LYS A 283 -5.67 1.94 45.74
C LYS A 283 -4.77 2.08 46.97
N ALA A 284 -3.45 1.92 46.81
CA ALA A 284 -2.51 2.13 47.90
C ALA A 284 -2.46 3.60 48.36
N ALA A 285 -2.50 4.57 47.42
CA ALA A 285 -2.50 6.00 47.75
C ALA A 285 -3.81 6.49 48.38
N ASN A 286 -4.95 5.84 48.09
CA ASN A 286 -6.26 6.21 48.65
C ASN A 286 -6.61 5.44 49.94
N GLY A 287 -5.75 4.52 50.40
CA GLY A 287 -5.96 3.67 51.57
C GLY A 287 -5.16 4.04 52.82
N GLU A 288 -4.42 5.15 52.80
CA GLU A 288 -3.65 5.68 53.93
C GLU A 288 -4.40 6.81 54.69
N GLY A 289 -5.73 6.82 54.62
CA GLY A 289 -6.61 7.73 55.39
C GLY A 289 -7.16 7.09 56.65
#